data_AF-A0A7G9S8M0-F1
#
_entry.id   AF-A0A7G9S8M0-F1
#
_cell.length_a   1.000
_cell.length_b   1.000
_cell.length_c   1.000
_cell.angle_alpha   90.00
_cell.angle_beta   90.00
_cell.angle_gamma   90.00
#
_symmetry.space_group_name_H-M   'P 1'
#
loop_
_entity.id
_entity.type
_entity.pdbx_description
1 polymer ?
#
loop_
_entity_poly.entity_id
_entity_poly.type
_entity_poly.pdbx_seq_one_letter_code
_entity_poly.pdbx_strand_id
1 'polypeptide(L)'
;MNKMSFAIVGAAALALAACGGQGDDTLGEQVQENYENAAENLDAAADNTANPAEAAALENQADALQEEGEKKEEAIDAADVNAAAVNAM
;
A
#
# COMPACT_ATOMS: atom_id res chain seq x y z
N MET A 1 33.11 -9.39 4.52
CA MET A 1 32.38 -8.94 5.73
C MET A 1 30.92 -8.75 5.36
N ASN A 2 30.09 -9.50 6.07
CA ASN A 2 28.66 -9.79 6.00
C ASN A 2 27.79 -9.07 4.96
N LYS A 3 27.40 -9.84 3.93
CA LYS A 3 26.20 -9.62 3.11
C LYS A 3 25.13 -10.50 3.73
N MET A 4 24.16 -9.93 4.44
CA MET A 4 22.84 -10.51 4.72
C MET A 4 22.23 -9.76 5.89
N SER A 5 21.17 -9.02 5.62
CA SER A 5 19.97 -8.86 6.47
C SER A 5 19.13 -7.73 5.90
N PHE A 6 18.39 -8.02 4.82
CA PHE A 6 17.30 -7.15 4.35
C PHE A 6 16.11 -7.99 3.85
N ALA A 7 15.86 -9.12 4.49
CA ALA A 7 14.90 -10.13 4.03
C ALA A 7 13.87 -10.53 5.09
N ILE A 8 13.51 -9.64 6.02
CA ILE A 8 12.48 -9.92 7.04
C ILE A 8 11.49 -8.75 7.12
N VAL A 9 10.94 -8.33 5.99
CA VAL A 9 9.73 -7.47 5.97
C VAL A 9 8.59 -8.17 5.21
N GLY A 10 8.89 -9.09 4.28
CA GLY A 10 7.86 -9.75 3.46
C GLY A 10 7.15 -10.97 4.08
N ALA A 11 7.62 -11.50 5.23
CA ALA A 11 7.06 -12.74 5.78
C ALA A 11 5.84 -12.54 6.70
N ALA A 12 5.60 -11.31 7.18
CA ALA A 12 4.44 -11.03 8.04
C ALA A 12 3.13 -10.84 7.24
N ALA A 13 3.22 -10.45 5.95
CA ALA A 13 2.06 -10.26 5.09
C ALA A 13 1.40 -11.59 4.67
N LEU A 14 2.18 -12.68 4.59
CA LEU A 14 1.65 -14.00 4.18
C LEU A 14 0.82 -14.68 5.27
N ALA A 15 0.94 -14.27 6.53
CA ALA A 15 0.13 -14.80 7.62
C ALA A 15 -1.30 -14.24 7.61
N LEU A 16 -1.53 -13.06 7.02
CA LEU A 16 -2.86 -12.47 6.92
C LEU A 16 -3.64 -13.00 5.72
N ALA A 17 -2.95 -13.30 4.61
CA ALA A 17 -3.52 -13.95 3.43
C ALA A 17 -4.01 -15.40 3.67
N ALA A 18 -3.60 -16.04 4.77
CA ALA A 18 -4.01 -17.40 5.12
C ALA A 18 -5.31 -17.47 5.98
N CYS A 19 -5.90 -16.33 6.37
CA CYS A 19 -7.12 -16.30 7.19
C CYS A 19 -8.37 -15.73 6.46
N GLY A 20 -8.24 -15.24 5.22
CA GLY A 20 -9.36 -14.65 4.48
C GLY A 20 -9.18 -14.86 2.98
N GLY A 21 -9.57 -16.03 2.49
CA GLY A 21 -9.48 -16.36 1.08
C GLY A 21 -10.47 -15.56 0.24
N GLN A 22 -9.97 -14.70 -0.65
CA GLN A 22 -10.63 -14.32 -1.90
C GLN A 22 -9.60 -13.62 -2.81
N GLY A 23 -8.76 -14.39 -3.50
CA GLY A 23 -7.72 -13.85 -4.38
C GLY A 23 -8.25 -13.61 -5.80
N ASP A 24 -8.49 -12.34 -6.14
CA ASP A 24 -8.18 -11.71 -7.44
C ASP A 24 -8.50 -10.21 -7.31
N ASP A 25 -9.75 -9.86 -6.96
CA ASP A 25 -10.18 -8.45 -6.75
C ASP A 25 -9.60 -7.79 -5.47
N THR A 26 -9.14 -8.58 -4.50
CA THR A 26 -8.70 -8.04 -3.19
C THR A 26 -7.26 -7.56 -3.17
N LEU A 27 -6.48 -7.80 -4.22
CA LEU A 27 -5.05 -7.47 -4.23
C LEU A 27 -4.83 -5.97 -4.47
N GLY A 28 -5.62 -5.36 -5.35
CA GLY A 28 -5.66 -3.90 -5.54
C GLY A 28 -6.14 -3.20 -4.28
N GLU A 29 -7.31 -3.60 -3.77
CA GLU A 29 -7.89 -3.07 -2.52
C GLU A 29 -6.94 -3.21 -1.32
N GLN A 30 -6.29 -4.37 -1.11
CA GLN A 30 -5.32 -4.52 -0.02
C GLN A 30 -4.10 -3.63 -0.18
N VAL A 31 -3.65 -3.37 -1.42
CA VAL A 31 -2.53 -2.46 -1.66
C VAL A 31 -2.96 -1.04 -1.31
N GLN A 32 -4.08 -0.57 -1.85
CA GLN A 32 -4.64 0.74 -1.52
C GLN A 32 -4.83 0.90 -0.01
N GLU A 33 -5.45 -0.06 0.67
CA GLU A 33 -5.72 -0.02 2.10
C GLU A 33 -4.42 0.03 2.93
N ASN A 34 -3.34 -0.61 2.48
CA ASN A 34 -2.03 -0.48 3.14
C ASN A 34 -1.43 0.94 2.98
N TYR A 35 -1.61 1.56 1.82
CA TYR A 35 -1.16 2.93 1.57
C TYR A 35 -2.01 3.94 2.34
N GLU A 36 -3.33 3.76 2.39
CA GLU A 36 -4.25 4.57 3.18
C GLU A 36 -3.94 4.47 4.68
N ASN A 37 -3.74 3.27 5.22
CA ASN A 37 -3.33 3.10 6.61
C ASN A 37 -2.00 3.81 6.92
N ALA A 38 -1.06 3.80 5.98
CA ALA A 38 0.20 4.53 6.14
C ALA A 38 0.00 6.05 6.10
N ALA A 39 -0.86 6.54 5.21
CA ALA A 39 -1.25 7.94 5.11
C ALA A 39 -1.98 8.43 6.38
N GLU A 40 -2.96 7.68 6.89
CA GLU A 40 -3.67 8.00 8.13
C GLU A 40 -2.72 8.11 9.33
N ASN A 41 -1.66 7.29 9.40
CA ASN A 41 -0.66 7.40 10.45
C ASN A 41 0.15 8.72 10.35
N LEU A 42 0.40 9.21 9.14
CA LEU A 42 1.08 10.49 8.92
C LEU A 42 0.16 11.67 9.24
N ASP A 43 -1.11 11.61 8.86
CA ASP A 43 -2.11 12.62 9.24
C ASP A 43 -2.31 12.68 10.75
N ALA A 44 -2.41 11.52 11.40
CA ALA A 44 -2.46 11.46 12.86
C ALA A 44 -1.20 12.04 13.50
N ALA A 45 -0.02 11.86 12.88
CA ALA A 45 1.21 12.50 13.35
C ALA A 45 1.21 14.02 13.11
N ALA A 46 0.63 14.48 12.00
CA ALA A 46 0.45 15.89 11.66
C ALA A 46 -0.46 16.59 12.68
N ASP A 47 -1.59 15.96 13.04
CA ASP A 47 -2.53 16.45 14.04
C ASP A 47 -1.91 16.54 15.45
N ASN A 48 -0.95 15.66 15.76
CA ASN A 48 -0.29 15.64 17.07
C ASN A 48 0.89 16.60 17.18
N THR A 49 1.36 17.22 16.09
CA THR A 49 2.45 18.20 16.16
C THR A 49 1.95 19.62 16.38
N ALA A 50 2.65 20.37 17.22
CA ALA A 50 2.40 21.80 17.41
C ALA A 50 3.12 22.69 16.38
N ASN A 51 3.87 22.08 15.45
CA ASN A 51 4.65 22.78 14.45
C ASN A 51 3.94 22.74 13.08
N PRO A 52 3.42 23.87 12.59
CA PRO A 52 2.64 23.91 11.36
C PRO A 52 3.46 23.57 10.10
N ALA A 53 4.77 23.83 10.10
CA ALA A 53 5.62 23.46 8.97
C ALA A 53 5.86 21.95 8.91
N GLU A 54 5.86 21.29 10.07
CA GLU A 54 6.01 19.84 10.18
C GLU A 54 4.70 19.12 9.88
N ALA A 55 3.56 19.64 10.36
CA ALA A 55 2.23 19.16 9.99
C ALA A 55 2.05 19.17 8.47
N ALA A 56 2.32 20.30 7.81
CA ALA A 56 2.23 20.40 6.36
C ALA A 56 3.16 19.42 5.63
N ALA A 57 4.37 19.15 6.17
CA ALA A 57 5.28 18.19 5.55
C ALA A 57 4.80 16.73 5.71
N LEU A 58 4.09 16.42 6.80
CA LEU A 58 3.48 15.11 7.05
C LEU A 58 2.24 14.89 6.19
N GLU A 59 1.34 15.89 6.13
CA GLU A 59 0.16 15.88 5.25
C GLU A 59 0.58 15.70 3.76
N ASN A 60 1.57 16.45 3.28
CA ASN A 60 2.08 16.27 1.90
C ASN A 60 2.65 14.87 1.64
N GLN A 61 3.19 14.20 2.67
CA GLN A 61 3.65 12.81 2.53
C GLN A 61 2.48 11.82 2.56
N ALA A 62 1.43 12.09 3.35
CA ALA A 62 0.20 11.32 3.36
C ALA A 62 -0.48 11.35 1.99
N ASP A 63 -0.65 12.56 1.42
CA ASP A 63 -1.19 12.75 0.06
C ASP A 63 -0.41 11.97 -0.99
N ALA A 64 0.93 12.03 -0.94
CA ALA A 64 1.79 11.31 -1.88
C ALA A 64 1.65 9.79 -1.75
N LEU A 65 1.43 9.27 -0.54
CA LEU A 65 1.19 7.85 -0.31
C LEU A 65 -0.18 7.42 -0.82
N GLN A 66 -1.22 8.23 -0.63
CA GLN A 66 -2.54 7.96 -1.22
C GLN A 66 -2.46 7.90 -2.74
N GLU A 67 -1.82 8.89 -3.37
CA GLU A 67 -1.66 8.91 -4.84
C GLU A 67 -0.82 7.73 -5.36
N GLU A 68 0.18 7.26 -4.59
CA GLU A 68 0.93 6.04 -4.94
C GLU A 68 0.08 4.78 -4.79
N GLY A 69 -0.78 4.71 -3.76
CA GLY A 69 -1.72 3.63 -3.54
C GLY A 69 -2.71 3.48 -4.70
N GLU A 70 -3.38 4.57 -5.06
CA GLU A 70 -4.32 4.62 -6.19
C GLU A 70 -3.65 4.19 -7.51
N LYS A 71 -2.44 4.69 -7.80
CA LYS A 71 -1.70 4.30 -9.01
C LYS A 71 -1.36 2.81 -9.04
N LYS A 72 -1.11 2.20 -7.88
CA LYS A 72 -0.80 0.77 -7.79
C LYS A 72 -2.03 -0.09 -7.91
N GLU A 73 -3.13 0.31 -7.28
CA GLU A 73 -4.43 -0.31 -7.47
C GLU A 73 -4.82 -0.29 -8.95
N GLU A 74 -4.79 0.87 -9.61
CA GLU A 74 -5.15 1.00 -11.03
C GLU A 74 -4.23 0.15 -11.92
N ALA A 75 -2.93 0.07 -11.60
CA ALA A 75 -2.00 -0.79 -12.33
C ALA A 75 -2.28 -2.28 -12.14
N ILE A 76 -2.74 -2.70 -10.95
CA ILE A 76 -3.14 -4.07 -10.65
C ILE A 76 -4.43 -4.41 -11.41
N ASP A 77 -5.44 -3.55 -11.34
CA ASP A 77 -6.71 -3.73 -12.07
C ASP A 77 -6.49 -3.81 -13.58
N ALA A 78 -5.66 -2.93 -14.13
CA ALA A 78 -5.32 -2.94 -15.55
C ALA A 78 -4.57 -4.23 -15.96
N ALA A 79 -3.72 -4.76 -15.07
CA ALA A 79 -3.03 -6.02 -15.30
C ALA A 79 -4.00 -7.21 -15.23
N ASP A 80 -4.97 -7.19 -14.31
CA ASP A 80 -5.96 -8.25 -14.15
C ASP A 80 -6.92 -8.32 -15.36
N VAL A 81 -7.42 -7.17 -15.82
CA VAL A 81 -8.22 -7.09 -17.06
C VAL A 81 -7.45 -7.64 -18.27
N ASN A 82 -6.15 -7.39 -18.36
CA ASN A 82 -5.30 -7.90 -19.43
C ASN A 82 -5.09 -9.42 -19.31
N ALA A 83 -4.84 -9.93 -18.09
CA ALA A 83 -4.71 -11.36 -17.83
C ALA A 83 -6.02 -12.11 -18.16
N ALA A 84 -7.17 -11.56 -17.78
CA ALA A 84 -8.49 -12.10 -18.13
C ALA A 84 -8.70 -12.15 -19.66
N ALA A 85 -8.27 -11.11 -20.40
CA ALA A 85 -8.38 -11.06 -21.85
C ALA A 85 -7.47 -12.08 -22.57
N VAL A 86 -6.27 -12.35 -22.02
CA VAL A 86 -5.34 -13.35 -22.57
C VAL A 86 -5.79 -14.78 -22.26
N ASN A 87 -6.35 -15.06 -21.09
CA ASN A 87 -6.88 -16.38 -20.73
C ASN A 87 -8.19 -16.75 -21.46
N ALA A 88 -8.88 -15.77 -22.05
CA ALA A 88 -10.10 -15.99 -22.82
C ALA A 88 -9.87 -16.31 -24.32
N MET A 89 -8.61 -16.34 -24.79
CA MET A 89 -8.21 -16.81 -26.13
C MET A 89 -7.78 -18.27 -26.12
#